data_AF-A0A6L8T8W7-F1
#
_entry.id   AF-A0A6L8T8W7-F1
#
_cell.length_a   1.000
_cell.length_b   1.000
_cell.length_c   1.000
_cell.angle_alpha   90.00
_cell.angle_beta   90.00
_cell.angle_gamma   90.00
#
_symmetry.space_group_name_H-M   'P 1'
#
loop_
_entity.id
_entity.type
_entity.pdbx_description
1 polymer ?
#
loop_
_entity_poly.entity_id
_entity_poly.type
_entity_poly.pdbx_seq_one_letter_code
_entity_poly.pdbx_strand_id
1 'polypeptide(L)'
;MRKDIMISAICALPLIMLTQNAYAQTYEKESESGKVRFQCELEVPENWNGKEIPKFILESVHFVDSEKTYANFVEGKEILEHYNTPASDLYPEENYYVLADGTNVGIGMEFGVSTEKSAYYAQIGVTNTENMEKFTSATESIVNDQDAVQKVKETLENAGYAVENLVFQTSSLSADILREIENQYVAEGLLEESKRKPEWTNEDDVCIVYARQTVSGIPVYPELSVMAQALAYDTPESSPVVAVCSTRGIESLRVYGLYDFQEDGENVPLKGFDEIAATVETKYENLLDESTYTVTRAKFYERAYINEDQQYTAEPIWYLEINDNNSQKYVMLVNAETGKEIYLM
;
A
#
# COMPACT_ATOMS: atom_id res chain seq x y z
N MET A 1 10.89 15.36 -58.75
CA MET A 1 11.69 14.27 -58.14
C MET A 1 12.33 14.79 -56.87
N ARG A 2 12.37 13.96 -55.81
CA ARG A 2 12.54 14.25 -54.36
C ARG A 2 11.19 14.48 -53.68
N LYS A 3 10.44 13.43 -53.29
CA LYS A 3 10.63 12.42 -52.21
C LYS A 3 10.64 13.04 -50.80
N ASP A 4 9.46 12.91 -50.19
CA ASP A 4 9.09 13.10 -48.80
C ASP A 4 9.94 12.26 -47.85
N ILE A 5 10.29 12.82 -46.70
CA ILE A 5 10.44 12.08 -45.44
C ILE A 5 9.87 12.98 -44.33
N MET A 6 8.58 12.79 -44.02
CA MET A 6 8.04 13.14 -42.71
C MET A 6 8.52 12.08 -41.72
N ILE A 7 9.37 12.48 -40.77
CA ILE A 7 9.61 11.68 -39.57
C ILE A 7 8.48 12.01 -38.61
N SER A 8 7.46 11.15 -38.63
CA SER A 8 6.46 11.05 -37.57
C SER A 8 7.18 10.56 -36.32
N ALA A 9 7.46 11.47 -35.40
CA ALA A 9 7.80 11.11 -34.03
C ALA A 9 6.51 10.61 -33.38
N ILE A 10 6.39 9.28 -33.27
CA ILE A 10 5.36 8.64 -32.47
C ILE A 10 5.69 8.98 -31.01
N CYS A 11 4.91 9.89 -30.42
CA CYS A 11 4.88 10.05 -28.97
C CYS A 11 4.42 8.73 -28.38
N ALA A 12 5.36 7.99 -27.78
CA ALA A 12 5.03 6.93 -26.85
C ALA A 12 4.45 7.61 -25.60
N LEU A 13 3.13 7.55 -25.45
CA LEU A 13 2.48 7.81 -24.17
C LEU A 13 3.13 6.87 -23.13
N PRO A 14 3.48 7.34 -21.92
CA PRO A 14 3.77 6.43 -20.83
C PRO A 14 2.47 5.69 -20.55
N LEU A 15 2.42 4.44 -21.01
CA LEU A 15 1.39 3.50 -20.64
C LEU A 15 1.55 3.34 -19.12
N ILE A 16 0.59 3.86 -18.36
CA ILE A 16 0.39 3.40 -16.99
C ILE A 16 0.20 1.89 -17.15
N MET A 17 1.23 1.10 -16.82
CA MET A 17 1.05 -0.31 -16.55
C MET A 17 0.27 -0.40 -15.23
N LEU A 18 -1.02 -0.09 -15.31
CA LEU A 18 -1.98 -1.01 -14.72
C LEU A 18 -1.61 -2.31 -15.42
N THR A 19 -0.92 -3.20 -14.71
CA THR A 19 -0.79 -4.57 -15.15
C THR A 19 -2.22 -5.01 -15.43
N GLN A 20 -2.63 -4.98 -16.70
CA GLN A 20 -3.83 -5.65 -17.14
C GLN A 20 -3.54 -7.10 -16.82
N ASN A 21 -4.02 -7.54 -15.66
CA ASN A 21 -4.06 -8.94 -15.31
C ASN A 21 -4.76 -9.58 -16.49
N ALA A 22 -4.06 -10.44 -17.22
CA ALA A 22 -4.59 -11.13 -18.40
C ALA A 22 -5.77 -12.07 -18.07
N TYR A 23 -6.25 -12.03 -16.82
CA TYR A 23 -7.30 -12.83 -16.21
C TYR A 23 -8.28 -11.99 -15.37
N ALA A 24 -8.46 -10.70 -15.66
CA ALA A 24 -9.54 -9.92 -15.05
C ALA A 24 -10.91 -10.53 -15.44
N GLN A 25 -11.51 -11.26 -14.50
CA GLN A 25 -12.88 -11.77 -14.65
C GLN A 25 -13.82 -10.69 -14.16
N THR A 26 -14.69 -10.18 -15.04
CA THR A 26 -15.75 -9.27 -14.60
C THR A 26 -16.83 -10.08 -13.88
N TYR A 27 -17.34 -9.53 -12.78
CA TYR A 27 -18.47 -10.10 -12.05
C TYR A 27 -19.60 -9.07 -11.99
N GLU A 28 -20.71 -9.43 -12.63
CA GLU A 28 -21.93 -8.65 -12.67
C GLU A 28 -23.09 -9.47 -12.13
N LYS A 29 -23.73 -8.95 -11.08
CA LYS A 29 -24.91 -9.55 -10.47
C LYS A 29 -25.74 -8.46 -9.80
N GLU A 30 -27.05 -8.65 -9.76
CA GLU A 30 -27.94 -7.78 -9.00
C GLU A 30 -28.83 -8.67 -8.12
N SER A 31 -29.06 -8.25 -6.88
CA SER A 31 -29.97 -8.93 -5.97
C SER A 31 -31.41 -8.79 -6.43
N GLU A 32 -32.31 -9.67 -5.98
CA GLU A 32 -33.72 -9.65 -6.41
C GLU A 32 -34.43 -8.33 -6.08
N SER A 33 -34.04 -7.65 -5.00
CA SER A 33 -34.61 -6.35 -4.60
C SER A 33 -34.01 -5.17 -5.38
N GLY A 34 -32.89 -5.37 -6.08
CA GLY A 34 -32.08 -4.30 -6.67
C GLY A 34 -31.26 -3.49 -5.65
N LYS A 35 -31.30 -3.84 -4.36
CA LYS A 35 -30.60 -3.12 -3.29
C LYS A 35 -29.08 -3.35 -3.34
N VAL A 36 -28.64 -4.52 -3.78
CA VAL A 36 -27.22 -4.87 -3.88
C VAL A 36 -26.88 -5.18 -5.33
N ARG A 37 -25.84 -4.53 -5.85
CA ARG A 37 -25.32 -4.76 -7.19
C ARG A 37 -23.83 -5.02 -7.14
N PHE A 38 -23.36 -5.96 -7.94
CA PHE A 38 -21.95 -6.18 -8.21
C PHE A 38 -21.64 -5.68 -9.61
N GLN A 39 -20.66 -4.80 -9.69
CA GLN A 39 -20.09 -4.26 -10.93
C GLN A 39 -18.59 -4.11 -10.70
N CYS A 40 -17.89 -5.25 -10.62
CA CYS A 40 -16.49 -5.28 -10.23
C CYS A 40 -15.67 -6.22 -11.10
N GLU A 41 -14.37 -5.93 -11.18
CA GLU A 41 -13.37 -6.87 -11.66
C GLU A 41 -12.87 -7.70 -10.47
N LEU A 42 -12.72 -9.00 -10.69
CA LEU A 42 -12.07 -9.91 -9.75
C LEU A 42 -10.55 -9.81 -9.94
N GLU A 43 -9.89 -9.17 -8.99
CA GLU A 43 -8.44 -9.08 -8.92
C GLU A 43 -7.88 -10.32 -8.21
N VAL A 44 -7.40 -11.28 -9.01
CA VAL A 44 -6.85 -12.57 -8.54
C VAL A 44 -5.40 -12.76 -8.98
N PRO A 45 -4.63 -13.66 -8.33
CA PRO A 45 -3.27 -14.01 -8.74
C PRO A 45 -3.20 -14.54 -10.19
N GLU A 46 -2.06 -14.40 -10.85
CA GLU A 46 -1.87 -14.77 -12.26
C GLU A 46 -2.20 -16.26 -12.55
N ASN A 47 -1.91 -17.15 -11.59
CA ASN A 47 -2.15 -18.59 -11.72
C ASN A 47 -3.41 -19.08 -10.97
N TRP A 48 -4.41 -18.21 -10.81
CA TRP A 48 -5.63 -18.51 -10.06
C TRP A 48 -6.45 -19.65 -10.67
N ASN A 49 -6.69 -20.70 -9.87
CA ASN A 49 -7.52 -21.84 -10.25
C ASN A 49 -8.96 -21.76 -9.70
N GLY A 50 -9.24 -20.81 -8.79
CA GLY A 50 -10.55 -20.57 -8.18
C GLY A 50 -11.08 -21.65 -7.24
N LYS A 51 -10.26 -22.63 -6.86
CA LYS A 51 -10.68 -23.81 -6.09
C LYS A 51 -9.88 -24.02 -4.83
N GLU A 52 -8.57 -23.78 -4.88
CA GLU A 52 -7.68 -23.99 -3.75
C GLU A 52 -6.37 -23.19 -3.92
N ILE A 53 -5.76 -22.85 -2.80
CA ILE A 53 -4.42 -22.25 -2.71
C ILE A 53 -3.54 -23.08 -1.76
N PRO A 54 -2.21 -22.97 -1.84
CA PRO A 54 -1.34 -23.51 -0.80
C PRO A 54 -1.74 -22.94 0.57
N LYS A 55 -1.66 -23.78 1.60
CA LYS A 55 -1.87 -23.35 2.98
C LYS A 55 -0.56 -22.80 3.53
N PHE A 56 -0.64 -21.59 4.11
CA PHE A 56 0.51 -20.90 4.63
C PHE A 56 0.51 -20.91 6.16
N ILE A 57 1.67 -21.22 6.72
CA ILE A 57 1.98 -20.99 8.13
C ILE A 57 2.65 -19.62 8.20
N LEU A 58 2.06 -18.72 8.97
CA LEU A 58 2.67 -17.44 9.31
C LEU A 58 3.53 -17.62 10.56
N GLU A 59 4.86 -17.61 10.41
CA GLU A 59 5.78 -17.85 11.52
C GLU A 59 5.92 -16.63 12.42
N SER A 60 6.13 -15.46 11.80
CA SER A 60 6.41 -14.21 12.50
C SER A 60 6.23 -13.00 11.58
N VAL A 61 6.20 -11.82 12.18
CA VAL A 61 6.54 -10.58 11.49
C VAL A 61 8.03 -10.58 11.17
N HIS A 62 8.35 -10.26 9.92
CA HIS A 62 9.72 -10.09 9.46
C HIS A 62 10.19 -8.68 9.82
N PHE A 63 10.90 -8.58 10.95
CA PHE A 63 11.50 -7.33 11.40
C PHE A 63 12.80 -7.02 10.65
N VAL A 64 13.23 -5.77 10.79
CA VAL A 64 14.50 -5.29 10.25
C VAL A 64 15.69 -6.04 10.87
N ASP A 65 16.75 -6.25 10.09
CA ASP A 65 18.04 -6.69 10.66
C ASP A 65 18.68 -5.51 11.38
N SER A 66 18.54 -5.48 12.71
CA SER A 66 18.97 -4.35 13.52
C SER A 66 20.48 -4.08 13.44
N GLU A 67 21.31 -5.13 13.41
CA GLU A 67 22.77 -4.99 13.35
C GLU A 67 23.20 -4.45 11.98
N LYS A 68 22.69 -5.05 10.90
CA LYS A 68 22.98 -4.62 9.54
C LYS A 68 22.48 -3.20 9.28
N THR A 69 21.31 -2.86 9.79
CA THR A 69 20.73 -1.52 9.65
C THR A 69 21.52 -0.49 10.43
N TYR A 70 21.90 -0.78 11.67
CA TYR A 70 22.76 0.12 12.43
C TYR A 70 24.08 0.38 11.69
N ALA A 71 24.74 -0.67 11.20
CA ALA A 71 26.00 -0.55 10.45
C ALA A 71 25.86 0.30 9.17
N ASN A 72 24.76 0.17 8.43
CA ASN A 72 24.58 0.88 7.16
C ASN A 72 24.05 2.31 7.31
N PHE A 73 23.24 2.60 8.34
CA PHE A 73 22.50 3.86 8.43
C PHE A 73 22.94 4.78 9.58
N VAL A 74 23.57 4.23 10.62
CA VAL A 74 23.90 4.95 11.87
C VAL A 74 25.41 4.93 12.16
N GLU A 75 26.08 3.80 11.98
CA GLU A 75 27.50 3.65 12.34
C GLU A 75 28.39 4.68 11.62
N GLY A 76 29.29 5.29 12.38
CA GLY A 76 30.21 6.31 11.88
C GLY A 76 29.60 7.71 11.68
N LYS A 77 28.29 7.90 11.92
CA LYS A 77 27.65 9.21 11.93
C LYS A 77 27.60 9.79 13.35
N GLU A 78 27.53 11.11 13.44
CA GLU A 78 27.34 11.80 14.73
C GLU A 78 25.87 11.71 15.15
N ILE A 79 25.63 11.15 16.35
CA ILE A 79 24.29 10.98 16.94
C ILE A 79 24.03 12.15 17.87
N LEU A 80 22.92 12.87 17.66
CA LEU A 80 22.44 13.95 18.52
C LEU A 80 21.53 13.42 19.62
N GLU A 81 20.58 12.56 19.25
CA GLU A 81 19.61 11.97 20.18
C GLU A 81 19.46 10.47 19.90
N HIS A 82 19.23 9.70 20.96
CA HIS A 82 18.95 8.27 20.91
C HIS A 82 17.87 7.93 21.91
N TYR A 83 16.81 7.28 21.44
CA TYR A 83 15.73 6.76 22.25
C TYR A 83 15.65 5.26 22.06
N ASN A 84 15.39 4.56 23.16
CA ASN A 84 15.35 3.11 23.21
C ASN A 84 14.08 2.64 23.92
N THR A 85 13.38 1.71 23.29
CA THR A 85 12.28 0.96 23.88
C THR A 85 12.71 -0.50 24.01
N PRO A 86 12.73 -1.08 25.22
CA PRO A 86 13.10 -2.48 25.40
C PRO A 86 12.17 -3.43 24.62
N ALA A 87 12.73 -4.55 24.17
CA ALA A 87 11.96 -5.62 23.53
C ALA A 87 10.82 -6.14 24.43
N SER A 88 9.78 -6.66 23.78
CA SER A 88 8.66 -7.37 24.41
C SER A 88 8.53 -8.78 23.82
N ASP A 89 7.54 -9.56 24.28
CA ASP A 89 7.33 -10.93 23.79
C ASP A 89 7.01 -10.98 22.28
N LEU A 90 6.41 -9.92 21.72
CA LEU A 90 5.99 -9.86 20.32
C LEU A 90 6.85 -8.93 19.45
N TYR A 91 7.58 -8.00 20.05
CA TYR A 91 8.29 -6.94 19.32
C TYR A 91 9.76 -6.86 19.73
N PRO A 92 10.66 -6.62 18.76
CA PRO A 92 12.08 -6.45 19.03
C PRO A 92 12.33 -5.16 19.81
N GLU A 93 13.57 -4.99 20.26
CA GLU A 93 14.03 -3.71 20.81
C GLU A 93 13.89 -2.62 19.73
N GLU A 94 13.36 -1.46 20.11
CA GLU A 94 13.22 -0.32 19.22
C GLU A 94 14.26 0.73 19.55
N ASN A 95 14.96 1.20 18.51
CA ASN A 95 15.96 2.24 18.61
C ASN A 95 15.65 3.35 17.61
N TYR A 96 15.55 4.57 18.09
CA TYR A 96 15.37 5.76 17.27
C TYR A 96 16.57 6.69 17.43
N TYR A 97 17.21 7.02 16.30
CA TYR A 97 18.40 7.87 16.24
C TYR A 97 18.09 9.15 15.48
N VAL A 98 18.47 10.28 16.07
CA VAL A 98 18.53 11.59 15.39
C VAL A 98 20.00 11.90 15.11
N LEU A 99 20.36 12.03 13.84
CA LEU A 99 21.73 12.24 13.39
C LEU A 99 22.02 13.73 13.16
N ALA A 100 23.28 14.12 13.27
CA ALA A 100 23.70 15.52 13.14
C ALA A 100 23.46 16.12 11.74
N ASP A 101 23.29 15.27 10.72
CA ASP A 101 22.92 15.68 9.37
C ASP A 101 21.41 15.87 9.17
N GLY A 102 20.61 15.74 10.24
CA GLY A 102 19.15 15.86 10.23
C GLY A 102 18.42 14.57 9.83
N THR A 103 19.14 13.47 9.59
CA THR A 103 18.53 12.16 9.30
C THR A 103 18.00 11.53 10.57
N ASN A 104 16.80 10.96 10.50
CA ASN A 104 16.21 10.13 11.54
C ASN A 104 16.21 8.68 11.09
N VAL A 105 16.57 7.76 11.99
CA VAL A 105 16.59 6.31 11.72
C VAL A 105 15.87 5.58 12.84
N GLY A 106 14.79 4.88 12.50
CA GLY A 106 14.07 3.95 13.37
C GLY A 106 14.44 2.51 13.03
N ILE A 107 14.79 1.71 14.04
CA ILE A 107 15.17 0.30 13.93
C ILE A 107 14.39 -0.47 15.00
N GLY A 108 13.49 -1.35 14.61
CA GLY A 108 12.67 -2.13 15.55
C GLY A 108 11.46 -2.74 14.88
N MET A 109 10.27 -2.55 15.48
CA MET A 109 8.99 -2.97 14.89
C MET A 109 8.79 -2.36 13.49
N GLU A 110 9.13 -1.09 13.34
CA GLU A 110 9.17 -0.37 12.08
C GLU A 110 10.63 -0.06 11.73
N PHE A 111 10.99 -0.24 10.46
CA PHE A 111 12.19 0.38 9.91
C PHE A 111 11.82 1.68 9.21
N GLY A 112 12.43 2.76 9.66
CA GLY A 112 12.17 4.10 9.14
C GLY A 112 13.47 4.85 8.87
N VAL A 113 13.55 5.55 7.74
CA VAL A 113 14.59 6.55 7.50
C VAL A 113 13.91 7.81 6.98
N SER A 114 14.26 8.98 7.52
CA SER A 114 13.77 10.25 6.99
C SER A 114 14.78 11.38 7.08
N THR A 115 14.76 12.27 6.10
CA THR A 115 15.54 13.52 6.10
C THR A 115 14.77 14.64 6.79
N GLU A 116 15.43 15.76 7.10
CA GLU A 116 14.76 16.97 7.58
C GLU A 116 13.70 17.49 6.60
N LYS A 117 13.90 17.29 5.29
CA LYS A 117 12.98 17.75 4.24
C LYS A 117 11.71 16.91 4.13
N SER A 118 11.71 15.68 4.65
CA SER A 118 10.55 14.78 4.61
C SER A 118 9.30 15.42 5.25
N ALA A 119 9.50 16.28 6.25
CA ALA A 119 8.44 16.97 6.97
C ALA A 119 7.53 17.78 6.04
N TYR A 120 8.08 18.45 5.02
CA TYR A 120 7.27 19.23 4.08
C TYR A 120 6.32 18.36 3.26
N TYR A 121 6.78 17.17 2.84
CA TYR A 121 5.96 16.22 2.10
C TYR A 121 4.89 15.57 2.98
N ALA A 122 5.24 15.23 4.22
CA ALA A 122 4.31 14.66 5.19
C ALA A 122 3.19 15.64 5.57
N GLN A 123 3.51 16.92 5.77
CA GLN A 123 2.55 17.96 6.15
C GLN A 123 1.44 18.21 5.12
N ILE A 124 1.74 17.98 3.84
CA ILE A 124 0.77 18.10 2.75
C ILE A 124 0.15 16.76 2.35
N GLY A 125 0.45 15.68 3.10
CA GLY A 125 -0.12 14.36 2.86
C GLY A 125 0.22 13.80 1.48
N VAL A 126 1.48 13.88 1.03
CA VAL A 126 1.87 13.48 -0.33
C VAL A 126 1.52 12.02 -0.65
N THR A 127 1.49 11.16 0.36
CA THR A 127 1.15 9.73 0.26
C THR A 127 -0.35 9.44 0.36
N ASN A 128 -1.18 10.46 0.61
CA ASN A 128 -2.63 10.29 0.70
C ASN A 128 -3.17 9.98 -0.70
N THR A 129 -3.93 8.90 -0.81
CA THR A 129 -4.47 8.41 -2.09
C THR A 129 -5.24 9.49 -2.85
N GLU A 130 -6.04 10.29 -2.14
CA GLU A 130 -6.78 11.38 -2.76
C GLU A 130 -5.88 12.41 -3.45
N ASN A 131 -4.73 12.74 -2.85
CA ASN A 131 -3.77 13.67 -3.46
C ASN A 131 -3.09 13.01 -4.66
N MET A 132 -2.74 11.73 -4.55
CA MET A 132 -2.13 10.98 -5.65
C MET A 132 -3.06 10.89 -6.86
N GLU A 133 -4.36 10.64 -6.64
CA GLU A 133 -5.39 10.51 -7.69
C GLU A 133 -5.84 11.86 -8.28
N LYS A 134 -6.04 12.89 -7.45
CA LYS A 134 -6.48 14.23 -7.92
C LYS A 134 -5.50 14.83 -8.92
N PHE A 135 -4.22 14.52 -8.78
CA PHE A 135 -3.15 15.16 -9.55
C PHE A 135 -2.39 14.20 -10.49
N THR A 136 -2.87 12.97 -10.69
CA THR A 136 -2.30 12.03 -11.69
C THR A 136 -2.55 12.44 -13.15
N SER A 137 -3.03 13.66 -13.40
CA SER A 137 -3.25 14.18 -14.76
C SER A 137 -1.98 14.78 -15.37
N ALA A 138 -1.25 13.94 -16.11
CA ALA A 138 -0.37 14.29 -17.22
C ALA A 138 0.62 15.46 -17.02
N THR A 139 1.31 15.54 -15.89
CA THR A 139 2.51 16.38 -15.75
C THR A 139 3.73 15.51 -15.51
N GLU A 140 4.76 15.70 -16.34
CA GLU A 140 6.01 14.93 -16.27
C GLU A 140 6.82 15.38 -15.05
N SER A 141 6.77 14.61 -13.96
CA SER A 141 7.78 14.69 -12.90
C SER A 141 9.15 14.33 -13.48
N ILE A 142 10.20 15.05 -13.07
CA ILE A 142 11.57 14.75 -13.55
C ILE A 142 12.25 13.61 -12.79
N VAL A 143 11.64 13.11 -11.71
CA VAL A 143 12.18 11.95 -10.98
C VAL A 143 12.01 10.70 -11.83
N ASN A 144 13.09 9.96 -12.02
CA ASN A 144 13.06 8.68 -12.70
C ASN A 144 12.51 7.60 -11.75
N ASP A 145 11.29 7.15 -12.00
CA ASP A 145 10.60 6.11 -11.24
C ASP A 145 11.43 4.81 -11.10
N GLN A 146 12.14 4.39 -12.15
CA GLN A 146 12.94 3.17 -12.11
C GLN A 146 14.14 3.32 -11.17
N ASP A 147 14.80 4.48 -11.20
CA ASP A 147 15.92 4.78 -10.30
C ASP A 147 15.44 4.91 -8.85
N ALA A 148 14.23 5.47 -8.63
CA ALA A 148 13.62 5.56 -7.31
C ALA A 148 13.32 4.17 -6.73
N VAL A 149 12.68 3.29 -7.52
CA VAL A 149 12.42 1.89 -7.12
C VAL A 149 13.72 1.16 -6.81
N GLN A 150 14.76 1.33 -7.63
CA GLN A 150 16.04 0.67 -7.40
C GLN A 150 16.71 1.14 -6.11
N LYS A 151 16.70 2.44 -5.81
CA LYS A 151 17.22 2.97 -4.53
C LYS A 151 16.45 2.41 -3.34
N VAL A 152 15.12 2.33 -3.42
CA VAL A 152 14.32 1.74 -2.34
C VAL A 152 14.67 0.27 -2.13
N LYS A 153 14.81 -0.52 -3.20
CA LYS A 153 15.25 -1.93 -3.10
C LYS A 153 16.60 -2.06 -2.42
N GLU A 154 17.60 -1.27 -2.84
CA GLU A 154 18.93 -1.28 -2.24
C GLU A 154 18.89 -0.90 -0.75
N THR A 155 18.07 0.09 -0.38
CA THR A 155 17.87 0.46 1.03
C THR A 155 17.24 -0.67 1.83
N LEU A 156 16.23 -1.36 1.29
CA LEU A 156 15.60 -2.53 1.92
C LEU A 156 16.59 -3.68 2.12
N GLU A 157 17.35 -4.03 1.08
CA GLU A 157 18.36 -5.08 1.14
C GLU A 157 19.46 -4.73 2.16
N ASN A 158 19.89 -3.47 2.23
CA ASN A 158 20.84 -2.99 3.24
C ASN A 158 20.28 -2.99 4.66
N ALA A 159 18.96 -2.99 4.82
CA ALA A 159 18.27 -3.16 6.09
C ALA A 159 17.93 -4.63 6.41
N GLY A 160 18.30 -5.57 5.53
CA GLY A 160 18.14 -7.01 5.74
C GLY A 160 16.89 -7.63 5.12
N TYR A 161 16.07 -6.84 4.42
CA TYR A 161 14.84 -7.34 3.79
C TYR A 161 15.11 -8.04 2.45
N ALA A 162 14.34 -9.09 2.21
CA ALA A 162 14.16 -9.70 0.90
C ALA A 162 13.20 -8.85 0.04
N VAL A 163 13.57 -8.59 -1.22
CA VAL A 163 12.78 -7.72 -2.12
C VAL A 163 12.12 -8.49 -3.28
N GLU A 164 12.47 -9.77 -3.46
CA GLU A 164 11.96 -10.64 -4.52
C GLU A 164 10.46 -10.89 -4.42
N ASN A 165 9.93 -10.88 -3.20
CA ASN A 165 8.51 -11.11 -2.91
C ASN A 165 7.73 -9.80 -2.79
N LEU A 166 8.34 -8.65 -3.09
CA LEU A 166 7.69 -7.35 -3.06
C LEU A 166 7.30 -6.90 -4.47
N VAL A 167 6.03 -6.51 -4.63
CA VAL A 167 5.53 -5.89 -5.86
C VAL A 167 5.51 -4.38 -5.70
N PHE A 168 6.38 -3.69 -6.43
CA PHE A 168 6.56 -2.25 -6.36
C PHE A 168 5.67 -1.52 -7.36
N GLN A 169 5.10 -0.40 -6.92
CA GLN A 169 4.33 0.53 -7.72
C GLN A 169 4.82 1.96 -7.45
N THR A 170 4.54 2.87 -8.39
CA THR A 170 4.97 4.27 -8.29
C THR A 170 3.85 5.23 -8.62
N SER A 171 3.92 6.42 -8.03
CA SER A 171 3.15 7.59 -8.43
C SER A 171 4.01 8.83 -8.27
N SER A 172 4.03 9.69 -9.27
CA SER A 172 4.95 10.82 -9.30
C SER A 172 4.21 12.15 -9.37
N LEU A 173 4.69 13.15 -8.62
CA LEU A 173 4.11 14.49 -8.53
C LEU A 173 5.19 15.54 -8.78
N SER A 174 4.86 16.56 -9.55
CA SER A 174 5.76 17.70 -9.80
C SER A 174 5.71 18.73 -8.67
N ALA A 175 6.73 19.57 -8.57
CA ALA A 175 6.76 20.69 -7.63
C ALA A 175 5.57 21.65 -7.77
N ASP A 176 5.06 21.84 -8.99
CA ASP A 176 3.86 22.65 -9.24
C ASP A 176 2.63 22.03 -8.58
N ILE A 177 2.45 20.71 -8.70
CA ILE A 177 1.38 19.97 -8.02
C ILE A 177 1.54 20.05 -6.50
N LEU A 178 2.76 19.85 -5.98
CA LEU A 178 3.01 19.91 -4.53
C LEU A 178 2.63 21.28 -3.95
N ARG A 179 2.92 22.36 -4.70
CA ARG A 179 2.50 23.72 -4.35
C ARG A 179 0.98 23.89 -4.40
N GLU A 180 0.29 23.27 -5.35
CA GLU A 180 -1.18 23.28 -5.41
C GLU A 180 -1.82 22.56 -4.21
N ILE A 181 -1.30 21.39 -3.84
CA ILE A 181 -1.74 20.65 -2.65
C ILE A 181 -1.52 21.51 -1.39
N GLU A 182 -0.33 22.09 -1.22
CA GLU A 182 -0.03 22.96 -0.07
C GLU A 182 -0.99 24.15 0.01
N ASN A 183 -1.26 24.81 -1.11
CA ASN A 183 -2.20 25.93 -1.18
C ASN A 183 -3.62 25.51 -0.78
N GLN A 184 -4.07 24.34 -1.22
CA GLN A 184 -5.37 23.79 -0.84
C GLN A 184 -5.42 23.52 0.66
N TYR A 185 -4.41 22.84 1.22
CA TYR A 185 -4.36 22.49 2.64
C TYR A 185 -4.38 23.74 3.54
N VAL A 186 -3.70 24.80 3.12
CA VAL A 186 -3.78 26.10 3.82
C VAL A 186 -5.17 26.72 3.69
N ALA A 187 -5.76 26.73 2.50
CA ALA A 187 -7.09 27.31 2.28
C ALA A 187 -8.19 26.60 3.08
N GLU A 188 -8.04 25.29 3.29
CA GLU A 188 -8.93 24.45 4.09
C GLU A 188 -8.61 24.47 5.60
N GLY A 189 -7.52 25.13 6.00
CA GLY A 189 -7.09 25.21 7.40
C GLY A 189 -6.46 23.92 7.94
N LEU A 190 -6.05 23.00 7.06
CA LEU A 190 -5.35 21.76 7.40
C LEU A 190 -3.85 21.98 7.61
N LEU A 191 -3.30 23.06 7.05
CA LEU A 191 -1.91 23.48 7.24
C LEU A 191 -1.84 24.94 7.69
N GLU A 192 -1.05 25.21 8.73
CA GLU A 192 -0.77 26.57 9.19
C GLU A 192 0.14 27.30 8.19
N GLU A 193 -0.18 28.56 7.86
CA GLU A 193 0.62 29.39 6.95
C GLU A 193 2.12 29.47 7.33
N SER A 194 2.42 29.46 8.64
CA SER A 194 3.80 29.47 9.17
C SER A 194 4.60 28.19 8.90
N LYS A 195 3.93 27.10 8.55
CA LYS A 195 4.54 25.78 8.27
C LYS A 195 4.80 25.55 6.79
N ARG A 196 4.38 26.47 5.92
CA ARG A 196 4.64 26.39 4.47
C ARG A 196 6.11 26.18 4.18
N LYS A 197 6.39 25.36 3.18
CA LYS A 197 7.71 25.33 2.55
C LYS A 197 7.97 26.70 1.91
N PRO A 198 9.17 27.29 2.07
CA PRO A 198 9.46 28.60 1.48
C PRO A 198 9.25 28.66 -0.03
N GLU A 199 9.61 27.59 -0.73
CA GLU A 199 9.45 27.46 -2.18
C GLU A 199 9.47 25.98 -2.59
N TRP A 200 8.59 25.57 -3.50
CA TRP A 200 8.65 24.29 -4.21
C TRP A 200 9.40 24.48 -5.53
N THR A 201 10.43 23.69 -5.75
CA THR A 201 11.30 23.74 -6.94
C THR A 201 11.37 22.38 -7.59
N ASN A 202 11.87 22.28 -8.83
CA ASN A 202 12.02 20.99 -9.51
C ASN A 202 12.92 19.99 -8.76
N GLU A 203 13.76 20.43 -7.82
CA GLU A 203 14.50 19.49 -6.95
C GLU A 203 13.56 18.73 -6.00
N ASP A 204 12.36 19.25 -5.76
CA ASP A 204 11.34 18.70 -4.88
C ASP A 204 10.32 17.81 -5.59
N ASP A 205 10.39 17.72 -6.93
CA ASP A 205 9.68 16.69 -7.69
C ASP A 205 9.90 15.34 -7.03
N VAL A 206 8.83 14.56 -6.97
CA VAL A 206 8.78 13.36 -6.14
C VAL A 206 8.24 12.16 -6.89
N CYS A 207 8.81 11.00 -6.60
CA CYS A 207 8.27 9.69 -6.91
C CYS A 207 7.94 9.01 -5.58
N ILE A 208 6.67 8.69 -5.39
CA ILE A 208 6.17 7.90 -4.27
C ILE A 208 6.30 6.45 -4.70
N VAL A 209 7.15 5.69 -4.03
CA VAL A 209 7.35 4.26 -4.26
C VAL A 209 6.66 3.51 -3.14
N TYR A 210 5.83 2.54 -3.46
CA TYR A 210 5.19 1.71 -2.45
C TYR A 210 5.17 0.26 -2.90
N ALA A 211 5.20 -0.67 -1.95
CA ALA A 211 5.22 -2.09 -2.26
C ALA A 211 4.40 -2.93 -1.30
N ARG A 212 3.77 -3.97 -1.85
CA ARG A 212 3.09 -5.02 -1.09
C ARG A 212 3.88 -6.32 -1.18
N GLN A 213 3.91 -7.05 -0.07
CA GLN A 213 4.42 -8.41 -0.04
C GLN A 213 3.48 -9.35 -0.78
N THR A 214 4.07 -10.38 -1.38
CA THR A 214 3.37 -11.52 -1.95
C THR A 214 3.89 -12.83 -1.36
N VAL A 215 3.02 -13.82 -1.26
CA VAL A 215 3.36 -15.20 -0.91
C VAL A 215 2.79 -16.12 -2.00
N SER A 216 3.65 -16.86 -2.69
CA SER A 216 3.31 -17.67 -3.87
C SER A 216 2.46 -16.93 -4.92
N GLY A 217 2.75 -15.63 -5.11
CA GLY A 217 2.07 -14.74 -6.05
C GLY A 217 0.75 -14.13 -5.54
N ILE A 218 0.31 -14.47 -4.33
CA ILE A 218 -0.88 -13.90 -3.68
C ILE A 218 -0.43 -12.66 -2.88
N PRO A 219 -1.06 -11.48 -3.06
CA PRO A 219 -0.72 -10.32 -2.26
C PRO A 219 -1.12 -10.53 -0.79
N VAL A 220 -0.29 -10.01 0.11
CA VAL A 220 -0.53 -10.09 1.56
C VAL A 220 -1.30 -8.87 2.04
N TYR A 221 -2.38 -9.10 2.78
CA TYR A 221 -3.15 -8.07 3.47
C TYR A 221 -2.67 -7.96 4.92
N PRO A 222 -2.08 -6.83 5.33
CA PRO A 222 -1.38 -6.73 6.61
C PRO A 222 -2.33 -6.63 7.81
N GLU A 223 -1.83 -7.04 8.97
CA GLU A 223 -2.58 -7.10 10.23
C GLU A 223 -3.22 -5.76 10.61
N LEU A 224 -2.47 -4.65 10.52
CA LEU A 224 -2.97 -3.34 10.95
C LEU A 224 -4.18 -2.86 10.13
N SER A 225 -4.36 -3.39 8.92
CA SER A 225 -5.50 -3.03 8.07
C SER A 225 -6.84 -3.53 8.59
N VAL A 226 -6.87 -4.49 9.53
CA VAL A 226 -8.14 -4.95 10.14
C VAL A 226 -8.49 -4.26 11.46
N MET A 227 -7.62 -3.38 11.98
CA MET A 227 -7.82 -2.73 13.29
C MET A 227 -8.81 -1.57 13.28
N ALA A 228 -9.07 -0.98 12.10
CA ALA A 228 -10.05 0.08 11.93
C ALA A 228 -10.48 0.16 10.48
N GLN A 229 -11.75 0.51 10.22
CA GLN A 229 -12.24 0.68 8.84
C GLN A 229 -11.41 1.69 8.02
N ALA A 230 -10.88 2.74 8.66
CA ALA A 230 -10.01 3.71 8.00
C ALA A 230 -8.67 3.13 7.51
N LEU A 231 -8.19 2.04 8.12
CA LEU A 231 -6.94 1.36 7.77
C LEU A 231 -7.15 0.21 6.78
N ALA A 232 -8.41 -0.17 6.54
CA ALA A 232 -8.77 -1.32 5.74
C ALA A 232 -8.63 -1.08 4.23
N TYR A 233 -8.60 0.17 3.80
CA TYR A 233 -8.53 0.50 2.37
C TYR A 233 -7.22 -0.01 1.74
N ASP A 234 -7.34 -0.66 0.58
CA ASP A 234 -6.20 -1.03 -0.26
C ASP A 234 -5.66 0.22 -0.98
N THR A 235 -4.82 0.96 -0.28
CA THR A 235 -4.25 2.24 -0.70
C THR A 235 -2.72 2.22 -0.62
N PRO A 236 -2.01 3.11 -1.36
CA PRO A 236 -0.56 3.23 -1.24
C PRO A 236 -0.08 3.46 0.19
N GLU A 237 -0.76 4.31 0.96
CA GLU A 237 -0.48 4.59 2.38
C GLU A 237 -0.61 3.38 3.31
N SER A 238 -1.45 2.39 2.95
CA SER A 238 -1.61 1.13 3.70
C SER A 238 -0.64 0.04 3.25
N SER A 239 0.28 0.35 2.34
CA SER A 239 1.30 -0.59 1.90
C SER A 239 2.39 -0.77 2.97
N PRO A 240 2.88 -2.00 3.18
CA PRO A 240 3.99 -2.31 4.09
C PRO A 240 5.23 -1.46 3.87
N VAL A 241 5.55 -1.18 2.59
CA VAL A 241 6.67 -0.32 2.19
C VAL A 241 6.10 0.93 1.55
N VAL A 242 6.49 2.11 2.06
CA VAL A 242 6.18 3.41 1.45
C VAL A 242 7.41 4.30 1.54
N ALA A 243 7.82 4.85 0.40
CA ALA A 243 8.93 5.77 0.29
C ALA A 243 8.56 7.00 -0.53
N VAL A 244 9.09 8.15 -0.11
CA VAL A 244 9.00 9.43 -0.80
C VAL A 244 10.39 9.73 -1.34
N CYS A 245 10.57 9.65 -2.65
CA CYS A 245 11.86 9.85 -3.31
C CYS A 245 11.85 11.17 -4.09
N SER A 246 12.67 12.14 -3.70
CA SER A 246 12.88 13.36 -4.49
C SER A 246 14.07 13.18 -5.45
N THR A 247 14.39 14.23 -6.20
CA THR A 247 15.62 14.27 -7.01
C THR A 247 16.91 14.09 -6.18
N ARG A 248 16.83 14.34 -4.86
CA ARG A 248 17.96 14.20 -3.91
C ARG A 248 18.13 12.78 -3.38
N GLY A 249 17.15 11.90 -3.61
CA GLY A 249 17.13 10.54 -3.07
C GLY A 249 15.91 10.29 -2.19
N ILE A 250 16.01 9.30 -1.31
CA ILE A 250 14.94 8.94 -0.36
C ILE A 250 14.84 10.06 0.68
N GLU A 251 13.71 10.76 0.68
CA GLU A 251 13.37 11.75 1.71
C GLU A 251 12.72 11.06 2.91
N SER A 252 11.89 10.05 2.67
CA SER A 252 11.42 9.14 3.70
C SER A 252 11.22 7.72 3.17
N LEU A 253 11.42 6.74 4.03
CA LEU A 253 11.06 5.35 3.83
C LEU A 253 10.50 4.83 5.15
N ARG A 254 9.38 4.10 5.07
CA ARG A 254 8.80 3.32 6.16
C ARG A 254 8.57 1.89 5.70
N VAL A 255 8.92 0.94 6.56
CA VAL A 255 8.68 -0.49 6.39
C VAL A 255 8.08 -1.08 7.66
N TYR A 256 6.92 -1.70 7.53
CA TYR A 256 6.24 -2.42 8.61
C TYR A 256 5.35 -3.52 8.01
N GLY A 257 4.97 -4.53 8.79
CA GLY A 257 3.99 -5.53 8.35
C GLY A 257 4.46 -6.36 7.14
N LEU A 258 5.75 -6.71 7.13
CA LEU A 258 6.27 -7.81 6.32
C LEU A 258 6.33 -9.07 7.18
N TYR A 259 6.24 -10.23 6.56
CA TYR A 259 5.95 -11.48 7.28
C TYR A 259 6.78 -12.65 6.76
N ASP A 260 7.11 -13.59 7.65
CA ASP A 260 7.76 -14.85 7.29
C ASP A 260 6.70 -15.94 7.11
N PHE A 261 6.55 -16.41 5.88
CA PHE A 261 5.61 -17.48 5.52
C PHE A 261 6.35 -18.78 5.21
N GLN A 262 5.74 -19.90 5.59
CA GLN A 262 6.10 -21.23 5.12
C GLN A 262 4.89 -21.92 4.49
N GLU A 263 5.12 -22.73 3.46
CA GLU A 263 4.10 -23.65 2.96
C GLU A 263 4.11 -24.92 3.80
N ASP A 264 2.94 -25.38 4.25
CA ASP A 264 2.83 -26.63 5.04
C ASP A 264 2.67 -27.88 4.16
N GLY A 265 2.53 -27.70 2.84
CA GLY A 265 2.32 -28.76 1.86
C GLY A 265 0.87 -29.20 1.67
N GLU A 266 -0.08 -28.61 2.40
CA GLU A 266 -1.52 -28.76 2.21
C GLU A 266 -2.09 -27.62 1.34
N ASN A 267 -3.35 -27.79 0.92
CA ASN A 267 -4.10 -26.77 0.21
C ASN A 267 -5.35 -26.38 1.01
N VAL A 268 -5.69 -25.09 0.99
CA VAL A 268 -6.95 -24.56 1.53
C VAL A 268 -8.00 -24.55 0.42
N PRO A 269 -9.16 -25.21 0.59
CA PRO A 269 -10.25 -25.12 -0.38
C PRO A 269 -10.92 -23.76 -0.32
N LEU A 270 -11.32 -23.24 -1.48
CA LEU A 270 -11.94 -21.93 -1.62
C LEU A 270 -13.41 -22.06 -2.01
N LYS A 271 -14.22 -21.16 -1.48
CA LYS A 271 -15.60 -20.95 -1.91
C LYS A 271 -15.64 -20.31 -3.30
N GLY A 272 -16.66 -20.68 -4.07
CA GLY A 272 -16.95 -19.99 -5.33
C GLY A 272 -17.35 -18.54 -5.05
N PHE A 273 -17.04 -17.63 -5.97
CA PHE A 273 -17.33 -16.20 -5.76
C PHE A 273 -18.83 -15.91 -5.58
N ASP A 274 -19.73 -16.73 -6.14
CA ASP A 274 -21.18 -16.60 -5.87
C ASP A 274 -21.56 -16.82 -4.40
N GLU A 275 -20.85 -17.71 -3.69
CA GLU A 275 -21.03 -17.89 -2.25
C GLU A 275 -20.52 -16.67 -1.47
N ILE A 276 -19.42 -16.06 -1.92
CA ILE A 276 -18.87 -14.82 -1.36
C ILE A 276 -19.85 -13.66 -1.57
N ALA A 277 -20.38 -13.51 -2.79
CA ALA A 277 -21.37 -12.51 -3.14
C ALA A 277 -22.65 -12.66 -2.30
N ALA A 278 -23.11 -13.89 -2.05
CA ALA A 278 -24.27 -14.14 -1.21
C ALA A 278 -24.10 -13.63 0.24
N THR A 279 -22.88 -13.67 0.79
CA THR A 279 -22.58 -13.10 2.12
C THR A 279 -22.71 -11.58 2.13
N VAL A 280 -22.24 -10.91 1.08
CA VAL A 280 -22.42 -9.45 0.90
C VAL A 280 -23.90 -9.10 0.75
N GLU A 281 -24.62 -9.79 -0.15
CA GLU A 281 -26.05 -9.61 -0.35
C GLU A 281 -26.81 -9.75 0.97
N THR A 282 -26.55 -10.83 1.71
CA THR A 282 -27.19 -11.08 3.01
C THR A 282 -26.98 -9.92 3.98
N LYS A 283 -25.77 -9.35 4.06
CA LYS A 283 -25.50 -8.21 4.95
C LYS A 283 -26.31 -6.98 4.56
N TYR A 284 -26.18 -6.55 3.31
CA TYR A 284 -26.72 -5.26 2.87
C TYR A 284 -28.24 -5.29 2.64
N GLU A 285 -28.82 -6.43 2.25
CA GLU A 285 -30.28 -6.60 2.18
C GLU A 285 -30.95 -6.49 3.56
N ASN A 286 -30.26 -6.93 4.62
CA ASN A 286 -30.79 -6.89 5.98
C ASN A 286 -30.67 -5.52 6.65
N LEU A 287 -30.00 -4.54 6.03
CA LEU A 287 -29.96 -3.18 6.55
C LEU A 287 -31.33 -2.50 6.37
N LEU A 288 -31.82 -1.87 7.43
CA LEU A 288 -33.11 -1.17 7.46
C LEU A 288 -32.98 0.28 6.97
N ASP A 289 -32.37 0.45 5.80
CA ASP A 289 -32.23 1.72 5.09
C ASP A 289 -32.74 1.61 3.65
N GLU A 290 -32.87 2.78 3.01
CA GLU A 290 -33.29 2.93 1.60
C GLU A 290 -32.07 3.06 0.66
N SER A 291 -30.86 2.83 1.17
CA SER A 291 -29.64 2.93 0.39
C SER A 291 -29.51 1.74 -0.56
N THR A 292 -28.92 1.98 -1.73
CA THR A 292 -28.46 0.90 -2.60
C THR A 292 -26.95 0.81 -2.52
N TYR A 293 -26.43 -0.40 -2.69
CA TYR A 293 -25.02 -0.73 -2.50
C TYR A 293 -24.45 -1.34 -3.76
N THR A 294 -23.35 -0.79 -4.24
CA THR A 294 -22.63 -1.30 -5.42
C THR A 294 -21.24 -1.76 -5.01
N VAL A 295 -20.95 -3.05 -5.19
CA VAL A 295 -19.60 -3.59 -5.08
C VAL A 295 -18.83 -3.22 -6.35
N THR A 296 -17.79 -2.41 -6.21
CA THR A 296 -17.03 -1.87 -7.35
C THR A 296 -15.66 -2.53 -7.53
N ARG A 297 -15.16 -3.21 -6.51
CA ARG A 297 -13.85 -3.89 -6.55
C ARG A 297 -13.88 -5.13 -5.67
N ALA A 298 -13.31 -6.22 -6.15
CA ALA A 298 -13.13 -7.45 -5.39
C ALA A 298 -11.72 -7.98 -5.60
N LYS A 299 -10.93 -8.05 -4.54
CA LYS A 299 -9.52 -8.46 -4.62
C LYS A 299 -9.22 -9.60 -3.67
N PHE A 300 -8.54 -10.61 -4.18
CA PHE A 300 -8.11 -11.76 -3.39
C PHE A 300 -6.79 -11.46 -2.69
N TYR A 301 -6.73 -11.80 -1.41
CA TYR A 301 -5.55 -11.60 -0.56
C TYR A 301 -5.32 -12.81 0.35
N GLU A 302 -4.07 -12.98 0.77
CA GLU A 302 -3.75 -13.73 1.98
C GLU A 302 -3.63 -12.74 3.14
N ARG A 303 -4.49 -12.84 4.16
CA ARG A 303 -4.47 -11.91 5.29
C ARG A 303 -3.60 -12.45 6.42
N ALA A 304 -2.62 -11.66 6.86
CA ALA A 304 -1.89 -11.88 8.11
C ALA A 304 -2.64 -11.23 9.30
N TYR A 305 -2.78 -11.95 10.41
CA TYR A 305 -3.38 -11.41 11.63
C TYR A 305 -2.96 -12.18 12.90
N ILE A 306 -3.24 -11.61 14.07
CA ILE A 306 -3.10 -12.28 15.37
C ILE A 306 -4.46 -12.84 15.78
N ASN A 307 -4.53 -14.15 16.05
CA ASN A 307 -5.77 -14.81 16.47
C ASN A 307 -6.08 -14.62 17.98
N GLU A 308 -7.20 -15.20 18.43
CA GLU A 308 -7.63 -15.12 19.84
C GLU A 308 -6.60 -15.69 20.83
N ASP A 309 -5.77 -16.64 20.38
CA ASP A 309 -4.69 -17.27 21.17
C ASP A 309 -3.38 -16.48 21.14
N GLN A 310 -3.38 -15.24 20.61
CA GLN A 310 -2.20 -14.38 20.47
C GLN A 310 -1.11 -14.98 19.58
N GLN A 311 -1.51 -15.74 18.57
CA GLN A 311 -0.61 -16.34 17.59
C GLN A 311 -0.81 -15.73 16.22
N TYR A 312 0.30 -15.50 15.52
CA TYR A 312 0.28 -15.15 14.12
C TYR A 312 -0.33 -16.28 13.29
N THR A 313 -1.25 -15.92 12.41
CA THR A 313 -1.89 -16.84 11.47
C THR A 313 -2.21 -16.11 10.17
N ALA A 314 -2.46 -16.89 9.12
CA ALA A 314 -2.90 -16.38 7.84
C ALA A 314 -4.20 -17.04 7.39
N GLU A 315 -5.00 -16.31 6.62
CA GLU A 315 -6.16 -16.90 5.95
C GLU A 315 -6.46 -16.20 4.61
N PRO A 316 -6.99 -16.93 3.62
CA PRO A 316 -7.39 -16.33 2.36
C PRO A 316 -8.68 -15.54 2.52
N ILE A 317 -8.71 -14.35 1.92
CA ILE A 317 -9.85 -13.43 1.99
C ILE A 317 -10.21 -12.82 0.64
N TRP A 318 -11.46 -12.40 0.52
CA TRP A 318 -11.91 -11.41 -0.44
C TRP A 318 -12.04 -10.05 0.24
N TYR A 319 -11.25 -9.09 -0.23
CA TYR A 319 -11.42 -7.66 0.06
C TYR A 319 -12.41 -7.06 -0.95
N LEU A 320 -13.46 -6.41 -0.46
CA LEU A 320 -14.54 -5.90 -1.28
C LEU A 320 -14.73 -4.41 -0.98
N GLU A 321 -14.72 -3.58 -2.03
CA GLU A 321 -15.09 -2.16 -1.94
C GLU A 321 -16.55 -1.99 -2.35
N ILE A 322 -17.33 -1.37 -1.46
CA ILE A 322 -18.76 -1.15 -1.63
C ILE A 322 -19.03 0.35 -1.51
N ASN A 323 -19.75 0.89 -2.48
CA ASN A 323 -20.24 2.26 -2.46
C ASN A 323 -21.74 2.27 -2.26
N ASP A 324 -22.22 3.10 -1.34
CA ASP A 324 -23.66 3.41 -1.32
C ASP A 324 -24.02 4.44 -2.41
N ASN A 325 -25.32 4.68 -2.58
CA ASN A 325 -25.85 5.70 -3.48
C ASN A 325 -25.53 7.15 -3.07
N ASN A 326 -24.98 7.39 -1.87
CA ASN A 326 -24.49 8.68 -1.41
C ASN A 326 -22.98 8.86 -1.61
N SER A 327 -22.35 7.93 -2.34
CA SER A 327 -20.90 7.89 -2.58
C SER A 327 -20.06 7.64 -1.31
N GLN A 328 -20.67 7.13 -0.24
CA GLN A 328 -19.94 6.64 0.92
C GLN A 328 -19.29 5.31 0.56
N LYS A 329 -17.97 5.21 0.80
CA LYS A 329 -17.20 4.00 0.60
C LYS A 329 -17.17 3.15 1.87
N TYR A 330 -17.18 1.84 1.68
CA TYR A 330 -17.06 0.82 2.72
C TYR A 330 -16.14 -0.30 2.25
N VAL A 331 -15.47 -0.92 3.21
CA VAL A 331 -14.74 -2.18 3.01
C VAL A 331 -15.46 -3.30 3.73
N MET A 332 -15.59 -4.44 3.05
CA MET A 332 -16.02 -5.70 3.66
C MET A 332 -14.98 -6.78 3.35
N LEU A 333 -14.63 -7.56 4.36
CA LEU A 333 -13.78 -8.73 4.21
C LEU A 333 -14.62 -9.99 4.33
N VAL A 334 -14.40 -10.96 3.45
CA VAL A 334 -15.04 -12.28 3.53
C VAL A 334 -13.95 -13.35 3.48
N ASN A 335 -13.93 -14.23 4.48
CA ASN A 335 -13.03 -15.37 4.50
C ASN A 335 -13.33 -16.28 3.31
N ALA A 336 -12.33 -16.53 2.46
CA ALA A 336 -12.52 -17.22 1.19
C ALA A 336 -12.66 -18.74 1.34
N GLU A 337 -12.22 -19.33 2.46
CA GLU A 337 -12.41 -20.76 2.76
C GLU A 337 -13.83 -21.04 3.30
N THR A 338 -14.29 -20.19 4.22
CA THR A 338 -15.54 -20.43 4.96
C THR A 338 -16.74 -19.67 4.40
N GLY A 339 -16.51 -18.62 3.60
CA GLY A 339 -17.54 -17.71 3.09
C GLY A 339 -18.11 -16.76 4.14
N LYS A 340 -17.53 -16.69 5.34
CA LYS A 340 -18.04 -15.85 6.43
C LYS A 340 -17.48 -14.43 6.35
N GLU A 341 -18.30 -13.45 6.70
CA GLU A 341 -17.85 -12.09 6.92
C GLU A 341 -16.81 -12.04 8.03
N ILE A 342 -15.78 -11.22 7.83
CA ILE A 342 -14.84 -10.86 8.88
C ILE A 342 -15.07 -9.41 9.26
N TYR A 343 -15.36 -9.19 10.55
CA TYR A 343 -15.61 -7.87 11.09
C TYR A 343 -14.30 -7.11 11.29
N LEU A 344 -14.26 -5.88 10.76
CA LEU A 344 -13.23 -4.90 11.08
C LEU A 344 -13.55 -4.29 12.44
N MET A 345 -12.53 -4.03 13.26
CA MET A 345 -12.69 -3.45 14.60
C MET A 345 -13.06 -1.95 14.58
#